data_AF-A0A2A8BH25-F1
#
_entry.id   AF-A0A2A8BH25-F1
#
_cell.length_a   1.000
_cell.length_b   1.000
_cell.length_c   1.000
_cell.angle_alpha   90.00
_cell.angle_beta   90.00
_cell.angle_gamma   90.00
#
_symmetry.space_group_name_H-M   'P 1'
#
loop_
_entity.id
_entity.type
_entity.pdbx_description
1 polymer ?
#
loop_
_entity_poly.entity_id
_entity_poly.type
_entity_poly.pdbx_seq_one_letter_code
_entity_poly.pdbx_strand_id
1 'polypeptide(L)'
;MTLTLLLLPFIFIAFFAALTIIFITVKKGEFFKRPHLQSIIVCILFFTNWILYSTTFYTLPPEKVSEFIFLPIWFLLCILGCIVFWREWRNNRVFSICICFLSVISFLFGLLLLVLSGM
;
A
#
# COMPACT_ATOMS: atom_id res chain seq x y z
N MET A 1 19.78 -1.51 11.41
CA MET A 1 19.80 -0.09 10.96
C MET A 1 20.32 0.09 9.54
N THR A 2 21.46 -0.48 9.13
CA THR A 2 21.99 -0.32 7.75
C THR A 2 21.12 -1.00 6.68
N LEU A 3 20.64 -2.22 6.94
CA LEU A 3 19.84 -2.99 5.97
C LEU A 3 18.44 -2.40 5.76
N THR A 4 17.84 -1.83 6.80
CA THR A 4 16.52 -1.18 6.75
C THR A 4 16.55 0.16 6.02
N LEU A 5 17.60 0.96 6.23
CA LEU A 5 17.86 2.17 5.44
C LEU A 5 18.10 1.87 3.96
N LEU A 6 18.65 0.69 3.63
CA LEU A 6 18.94 0.26 2.25
C LEU A 6 17.68 -0.27 1.54
N LEU A 7 16.77 -0.94 2.25
CA LEU A 7 15.51 -1.45 1.68
C LEU A 7 14.45 -0.36 1.49
N LEU A 8 14.45 0.68 2.32
CA LEU A 8 13.51 1.79 2.27
C LEU A 8 13.41 2.47 0.88
N PRO A 9 14.52 2.86 0.21
CA PRO A 9 14.44 3.45 -1.13
C PRO A 9 13.92 2.47 -2.18
N PHE A 10 14.23 1.17 -2.10
CA PHE A 10 13.66 0.16 -3.00
C PHE A 10 12.14 0.07 -2.88
N ILE A 11 11.62 0.16 -1.66
CA ILE A 11 10.20 0.16 -1.37
C ILE A 11 9.53 1.40 -1.95
N PHE A 12 10.13 2.58 -1.79
CA PHE A 12 9.62 3.82 -2.41
C PHE A 12 9.65 3.74 -3.95
N ILE A 13 10.74 3.25 -4.55
CA ILE A 13 10.83 3.07 -6.00
C ILE A 13 9.73 2.14 -6.50
N ALA A 14 9.51 1.01 -5.82
CA ALA A 14 8.46 0.08 -6.18
C ALA A 14 7.07 0.70 -6.04
N PHE A 15 6.82 1.50 -5.00
CA PHE A 15 5.57 2.24 -4.82
C PHE A 15 5.32 3.27 -5.95
N PHE A 16 6.32 4.07 -6.31
CA PHE A 16 6.21 5.03 -7.42
C PHE A 16 6.07 4.33 -8.79
N ALA A 17 6.70 3.17 -8.98
CA ALA A 17 6.50 2.35 -10.17
C ALA A 17 5.06 1.85 -10.28
N ALA A 18 4.47 1.37 -9.17
CA ALA A 18 3.06 0.97 -9.13
C ALA A 18 2.13 2.14 -9.48
N LEU A 19 2.41 3.33 -8.93
CA LEU A 19 1.68 4.58 -9.22
C LEU A 19 1.69 4.94 -10.69
N THR A 20 2.88 4.95 -11.31
CA THR A 20 3.04 5.30 -12.71
C THR A 20 2.33 4.31 -13.62
N ILE A 21 2.38 3.01 -13.30
CA ILE A 21 1.64 1.97 -14.05
C ILE A 21 0.13 2.21 -13.92
N ILE A 22 -0.40 2.45 -12.72
CA ILE A 22 -1.82 2.75 -12.52
C ILE A 22 -2.22 3.98 -13.35
N PHE A 23 -1.46 5.07 -13.28
CA PHE A 23 -1.76 6.32 -13.98
C PHE A 23 -1.72 6.16 -15.51
N ILE A 24 -0.71 5.47 -16.03
CA ILE A 24 -0.58 5.17 -17.46
C ILE A 24 -1.74 4.29 -17.93
N THR A 25 -2.09 3.27 -17.15
CA THR A 25 -3.20 2.34 -17.47
C THR A 25 -4.54 3.05 -17.45
N VAL A 26 -4.77 3.95 -16.49
CA VAL A 26 -5.97 4.82 -16.43
C VAL A 26 -6.01 5.76 -17.63
N LYS A 27 -4.91 6.43 -17.96
CA LYS A 27 -4.85 7.44 -19.04
C LYS A 27 -5.02 6.82 -20.43
N LYS A 28 -4.48 5.61 -20.66
CA LYS A 28 -4.61 4.91 -21.94
C LYS A 28 -6.04 4.42 -22.22
N GLY A 29 -6.93 4.43 -21.22
CA GLY A 29 -8.30 3.95 -21.41
C GLY A 29 -8.40 2.46 -21.73
N GLU A 30 -7.30 1.69 -21.65
CA GLU A 30 -7.25 0.23 -21.87
C GLU A 30 -7.94 -0.58 -20.77
N PHE A 31 -8.75 0.08 -19.93
CA PHE A 31 -9.68 -0.60 -19.09
C PHE A 31 -10.78 -1.22 -19.95
N PHE A 32 -10.64 -2.52 -20.23
CA PHE A 32 -11.71 -3.35 -20.80
C PHE A 32 -13.04 -3.16 -20.06
N LYS A 33 -13.00 -2.88 -18.74
CA LYS A 33 -14.12 -2.46 -17.89
C LYS A 33 -13.64 -1.51 -16.77
N ARG A 34 -14.47 -0.51 -16.43
CA ARG A 34 -14.20 0.40 -15.29
C ARG A 34 -13.94 -0.42 -14.01
N PRO A 35 -12.87 -0.12 -13.25
CA PRO A 35 -12.63 -0.78 -11.97
C PRO A 35 -13.76 -0.51 -10.98
N HIS A 36 -14.03 -1.45 -10.08
CA HIS A 36 -15.06 -1.26 -9.06
C HIS A 36 -14.75 -0.06 -8.16
N LEU A 37 -15.77 0.69 -7.74
CA LEU A 37 -15.60 1.80 -6.79
C LEU A 37 -14.87 1.34 -5.51
N GLN A 38 -15.12 0.12 -5.06
CA GLN A 38 -14.44 -0.47 -3.90
C GLN A 38 -12.93 -0.59 -4.09
N SER A 39 -12.47 -0.96 -5.29
CA SER A 39 -11.06 -1.12 -5.57
C SER A 39 -10.35 0.22 -5.69
N ILE A 40 -11.03 1.24 -6.19
CA ILE A 40 -10.56 2.64 -6.16
C ILE A 40 -10.45 3.15 -4.72
N ILE A 41 -11.46 2.91 -3.87
CA ILE A 41 -11.46 3.34 -2.46
C ILE A 41 -10.29 2.72 -1.71
N VAL A 42 -10.05 1.41 -1.85
CA VAL A 42 -8.93 0.74 -1.20
C VAL A 42 -7.59 1.24 -1.72
N CYS A 43 -7.49 1.54 -3.01
CA CYS A 43 -6.29 2.16 -3.59
C CYS A 43 -6.01 3.54 -2.98
N ILE A 44 -7.04 4.40 -2.86
CA ILE A 44 -6.92 5.71 -2.21
C ILE A 44 -6.51 5.55 -0.73
N LEU A 45 -7.11 4.60 0.00
CA LEU A 45 -6.76 4.33 1.39
C LEU A 45 -5.28 3.93 1.55
N PHE A 46 -4.74 3.10 0.64
CA PHE A 46 -3.31 2.81 0.62
C PHE A 46 -2.48 4.08 0.43
N PHE A 47 -2.83 4.93 -0.54
CA PHE A 47 -2.13 6.20 -0.76
C PHE A 47 -2.17 7.12 0.45
N THR A 48 -3.35 7.30 1.04
CA THR A 48 -3.51 8.12 2.24
C THR A 48 -2.65 7.58 3.37
N ASN A 49 -2.63 6.26 3.59
CA ASN A 49 -1.84 5.69 4.67
C ASN A 49 -0.33 5.85 4.46
N TRP A 50 0.15 5.67 3.22
CA TRP A 50 1.54 5.94 2.85
C TRP A 50 1.92 7.41 3.02
N ILE A 51 1.05 8.35 2.63
CA ILE A 51 1.28 9.79 2.83
C ILE A 51 1.31 10.14 4.31
N LEU A 52 0.39 9.60 5.12
CA LEU A 52 0.37 9.81 6.57
C LEU A 52 1.66 9.30 7.23
N TYR A 53 2.21 8.19 6.75
CA TYR A 53 3.50 7.69 7.18
C TYR A 53 4.65 8.63 6.74
N SER A 54 4.71 9.01 5.47
CA SER A 54 5.78 9.88 4.94
C SER A 54 5.78 11.29 5.52
N THR A 55 4.62 11.80 5.95
CA THR A 55 4.49 13.12 6.60
C THR A 55 4.77 13.08 8.10
N THR A 56 5.21 11.93 8.63
CA THR A 56 5.39 11.70 10.08
C THR A 56 4.17 12.08 10.91
N PHE A 57 2.96 12.01 10.33
CA PHE A 57 1.74 12.35 11.05
C PHE A 57 1.55 11.43 12.27
N TYR A 58 2.03 10.20 12.16
CA TYR A 58 2.05 9.21 13.22
C TYR A 58 3.09 9.50 14.33
N THR A 59 3.91 10.56 14.25
CA THR A 59 4.78 10.97 15.38
C THR A 59 4.19 12.10 16.23
N LEU A 60 3.03 12.65 15.84
CA LEU A 60 2.26 13.61 16.64
C LEU A 60 1.67 12.98 17.92
N PRO A 61 1.13 11.74 17.89
CA PRO A 61 0.68 11.04 19.09
C PRO A 61 1.87 10.43 19.87
N PRO A 62 1.70 10.11 21.16
CA PRO A 62 2.72 9.38 21.93
C PRO A 62 3.14 8.09 21.22
N GLU A 63 4.44 7.81 21.17
CA GLU A 63 5.04 6.73 20.36
C GLU A 63 4.33 5.38 20.56
N LYS A 64 3.99 5.02 21.81
CA LYS A 64 3.28 3.78 22.13
C LYS A 64 1.85 3.70 21.59
N VAL A 65 1.16 4.83 21.50
CA VAL A 65 -0.22 4.89 20.97
C VAL A 65 -0.19 4.85 19.45
N SER A 66 0.82 5.47 18.85
CA SER A 66 1.00 5.49 17.41
C SER A 66 1.31 4.11 16.84
N GLU A 67 2.31 3.40 17.38
CA GLU A 67 2.65 2.05 16.92
C GLU A 67 1.46 1.09 17.03
N PHE A 68 0.70 1.20 18.12
CA PHE A 68 -0.47 0.36 18.39
C PHE A 68 -1.63 0.59 17.41
N ILE A 69 -1.78 1.80 16.86
CA ILE A 69 -2.83 2.11 15.89
C ILE A 69 -2.34 1.85 14.47
N PHE A 70 -1.08 2.20 14.21
CA PHE A 70 -0.46 2.15 12.89
C PHE A 70 -0.35 0.70 12.38
N LEU A 71 0.26 -0.20 13.15
CA LEU A 71 0.50 -1.58 12.73
C LEU A 71 -0.80 -2.33 12.38
N PRO A 72 -1.84 -2.33 13.24
CA PRO A 72 -3.11 -3.01 12.92
C PRO A 72 -3.80 -2.42 11.69
N ILE A 73 -3.84 -1.09 11.55
CA ILE A 73 -4.45 -0.44 10.37
C ILE A 73 -3.69 -0.83 9.10
N TRP A 74 -2.36 -0.87 9.17
CA TRP A 74 -1.51 -1.24 8.04
C TRP A 74 -1.76 -2.69 7.59
N PHE A 75 -1.84 -3.64 8.54
CA PHE A 75 -2.16 -5.04 8.22
C PHE A 75 -3.59 -5.23 7.73
N LEU A 76 -4.57 -4.53 8.31
CA LEU A 76 -5.96 -4.55 7.83
C LEU A 76 -6.07 -4.06 6.38
N LEU A 77 -5.32 -3.02 6.02
CA LEU A 77 -5.25 -2.54 4.63
C LEU A 77 -4.67 -3.59 3.69
N CYS A 78 -3.65 -4.33 4.11
CA CYS A 78 -3.09 -5.45 3.32
C CYS A 78 -4.14 -6.54 3.08
N ILE A 79 -4.90 -6.93 4.11
CA ILE A 79 -5.98 -7.92 4.01
C ILE A 79 -7.08 -7.42 3.04
N LEU A 80 -7.50 -6.16 3.19
CA LEU A 80 -8.46 -5.53 2.27
C LEU A 80 -7.93 -5.49 0.83
N GLY A 81 -6.65 -5.21 0.64
CA GLY A 81 -5.97 -5.25 -0.65
C GLY A 81 -6.05 -6.63 -1.30
N CYS A 82 -5.84 -7.71 -0.55
CA CYS A 82 -5.96 -9.08 -1.04
C CYS A 82 -7.41 -9.46 -1.42
N ILE A 83 -8.40 -9.03 -0.63
CA ILE A 83 -9.83 -9.25 -0.93
C ILE A 83 -10.21 -8.53 -2.23
N VAL A 84 -9.81 -7.27 -2.35
CA VAL A 84 -10.07 -6.47 -3.54
C VAL A 84 -9.35 -7.03 -4.76
N PHE A 85 -8.12 -7.50 -4.62
CA PHE A 85 -7.40 -8.21 -5.68
C PHE A 85 -8.23 -9.39 -6.21
N TRP A 86 -8.70 -10.29 -5.33
CA TRP A 86 -9.48 -11.44 -5.76
C TRP A 86 -10.76 -11.04 -6.51
N ARG A 87 -11.43 -9.99 -6.03
CA ARG A 87 -12.66 -9.47 -6.64
C ARG A 87 -12.41 -8.82 -8.00
N GLU A 88 -11.35 -8.03 -8.13
CA GLU A 88 -11.02 -7.28 -9.33
C GLU A 88 -10.35 -8.14 -10.40
N TRP A 89 -9.75 -9.28 -10.03
CA TRP A 89 -9.07 -10.20 -10.95
C TRP A 89 -9.93 -10.62 -12.14
N ARG A 90 -11.24 -10.79 -11.92
CA ARG A 90 -12.21 -11.19 -12.97
C ARG A 90 -12.69 -10.02 -13.83
N ASN A 91 -12.59 -8.77 -13.34
CA ASN A 91 -13.06 -7.59 -14.04
C ASN A 91 -11.92 -6.90 -14.80
N ASN A 92 -10.83 -6.60 -14.09
CA ASN A 92 -9.73 -5.81 -14.60
C ASN A 92 -8.40 -6.34 -14.04
N ARG A 93 -7.77 -7.20 -14.84
CA ARG A 93 -6.52 -7.87 -14.45
C ARG A 93 -5.39 -6.89 -14.15
N VAL A 94 -5.25 -5.81 -14.92
CA VAL A 94 -4.15 -4.85 -14.73
C VAL A 94 -4.31 -4.11 -13.40
N PHE A 95 -5.52 -3.62 -13.11
CA PHE A 95 -5.78 -2.93 -11.84
C PHE A 95 -5.65 -3.88 -10.64
N SER A 96 -6.09 -5.13 -10.81
CA SER A 96 -5.90 -6.19 -9.82
C SER A 96 -4.41 -6.41 -9.50
N ILE A 97 -3.56 -6.60 -10.51
CA ILE A 97 -2.11 -6.79 -10.33
C ILE A 97 -1.50 -5.59 -9.59
N CYS A 98 -1.92 -4.36 -9.92
CA CYS A 98 -1.44 -3.16 -9.23
C CYS A 98 -1.81 -3.16 -7.74
N ILE A 99 -3.05 -3.52 -7.39
CA ILE A 99 -3.49 -3.61 -5.98
C ILE A 99 -2.75 -4.72 -5.24
N CYS A 100 -2.52 -5.87 -5.89
CA CYS A 100 -1.74 -6.95 -5.32
C CYS A 100 -0.32 -6.47 -4.97
N PHE A 101 0.32 -5.78 -5.90
CA PHE A 101 1.67 -5.26 -5.72
C PHE A 101 1.74 -4.22 -4.59
N LEU A 102 0.79 -3.27 -4.54
CA LEU A 102 0.63 -2.32 -3.44
C LEU A 102 0.44 -3.02 -2.09
N SER A 103 -0.39 -4.06 -2.04
CA SER A 103 -0.63 -4.84 -0.83
C SER A 103 0.63 -5.57 -0.37
N VAL A 104 1.33 -6.27 -1.26
CA VAL A 104 2.57 -7.01 -0.94
C VAL A 104 3.68 -6.09 -0.44
N ILE A 105 3.89 -4.95 -1.10
CA ILE A 105 4.90 -3.98 -0.67
C ILE A 105 4.55 -3.39 0.70
N SER A 106 3.28 -3.02 0.88
CA SER A 106 2.82 -2.48 2.16
C SER A 106 2.94 -3.51 3.28
N PHE A 107 2.66 -4.79 2.98
CA PHE A 107 2.82 -5.89 3.93
C PHE A 107 4.29 -6.10 4.31
N LEU A 108 5.19 -6.17 3.34
CA LEU A 108 6.63 -6.26 3.58
C LEU A 108 7.13 -5.10 4.43
N PHE A 109 6.64 -3.89 4.17
CA PHE A 109 6.97 -2.71 4.94
C PHE A 109 6.45 -2.79 6.40
N GLY A 110 5.19 -3.19 6.59
CA GLY A 110 4.61 -3.39 7.92
C GLY A 110 5.34 -4.47 8.73
N LEU A 111 5.76 -5.56 8.07
CA LEU A 111 6.54 -6.63 8.70
C LEU A 111 7.92 -6.14 9.13
N LEU A 112 8.57 -5.32 8.29
CA LEU A 112 9.87 -4.73 8.59
C LEU A 112 9.79 -3.75 9.77
N LEU A 113 8.71 -2.96 9.86
CA LEU A 113 8.45 -2.10 11.02
C LEU A 113 8.18 -2.89 12.30
N LEU A 114 7.41 -3.98 12.21
CA LEU A 114 7.16 -4.86 13.36
C LEU A 114 8.47 -5.45 13.92
N VAL A 115 9.36 -5.90 13.04
CA VAL A 115 10.68 -6.43 13.43
C VAL A 115 11.54 -5.34 14.07
N LEU A 116 11.47 -4.10 13.59
CA LEU A 116 12.21 -2.97 14.18
C LEU A 116 11.66 -2.52 15.53
N SER A 117 10.34 -2.51 15.72
CA SER A 117 9.68 -2.12 16.99
C SER A 117 9.88 -3.17 18.10
N GLY A 118 10.07 -4.44 17.72
CA GLY A 118 10.36 -5.53 18.65
C GLY A 118 11.85 -5.68 19.03
N MET A 119 12.75 -4.89 18.44
CA MET A 119 14.18 -4.81 18.79
C MET A 119 14.45 -3.64 19.72
#